data_AF-A0ABD5W3K7-F1
#
_entry.id   AF-A0ABD5W3K7-F1
#
_cell.length_a   1.000
_cell.length_b   1.000
_cell.length_c   1.000
_cell.angle_alpha   90.00
_cell.angle_beta   90.00
_cell.angle_gamma   90.00
#
_symmetry.space_group_name_H-M   'P 1'
#
loop_
_entity.id
_entity.type
_entity.pdbx_description
1 polymer ?
#
loop_
_entity_poly.entity_id
_entity_poly.type
_entity_poly.pdbx_seq_one_letter_code
_entity_poly.pdbx_strand_id
1 'polypeptide(L)' 'MVIPGYDPQDLDDMLESHVDTAEVEALLTDSELASYRNGSEALIDLLDSEDLHALAETNDLPMDVPESHAE' A
#
# COMPACT_ATOMS: atom_id res chain seq x y z
N MET A 1 10.19 -4.87 6.78
CA MET A 1 9.59 -6.19 7.03
C MET A 1 9.02 -6.67 5.71
N VAL A 2 9.19 -7.94 5.31
CA VAL A 2 8.64 -8.45 4.04
C VAL A 2 7.29 -9.09 4.33
N ILE A 3 6.22 -8.48 3.83
CA ILE A 3 4.91 -9.13 3.78
C ILE A 3 5.07 -10.32 2.82
N PRO A 4 4.95 -11.57 3.28
CA PRO A 4 5.19 -12.73 2.44
C PRO A 4 4.04 -12.86 1.43
N GLY A 5 4.27 -12.41 0.20
CA GLY A 5 3.30 -12.55 -0.90
C GLY A 5 3.18 -11.35 -1.84
N TYR A 6 3.66 -10.16 -1.46
CA TYR A 6 3.56 -8.95 -2.27
C TYR A 6 4.94 -8.39 -2.62
N ASP A 7 5.12 -8.01 -3.88
CA ASP A 7 6.27 -7.20 -4.25
C ASP A 7 6.01 -5.76 -3.75
N PRO A 8 6.94 -5.17 -2.98
CA PRO A 8 6.77 -3.82 -2.44
C PRO A 8 6.50 -2.77 -3.52
N GLN A 9 6.97 -2.96 -4.75
CA GLN A 9 6.74 -2.02 -5.84
C GLN A 9 5.32 -2.12 -6.42
N ASP A 10 4.76 -3.32 -6.50
CA ASP A 10 3.42 -3.56 -7.08
C ASP A 10 2.33 -3.05 -6.13
N LEU A 11 2.53 -3.24 -4.82
CA LEU A 11 1.62 -2.76 -3.79
C LEU A 11 1.55 -1.22 -3.78
N ASP A 12 2.68 -0.54 -3.93
CA ASP A 12 2.73 0.93 -3.96
C ASP A 12 1.96 1.48 -5.17
N ASP A 13 2.20 0.94 -6.36
CA ASP A 13 1.51 1.33 -7.61
C ASP A 13 -0.01 1.06 -7.53
N MET A 14 -0.40 -0.08 -6.95
CA MET A 14 -1.80 -0.40 -6.69
C MET A 14 -2.45 0.59 -5.71
N LEU A 15 -1.78 0.92 -4.60
CA LEU A 15 -2.27 1.90 -3.64
C LEU A 15 -2.41 3.27 -4.31
N GLU A 16 -1.43 3.73 -5.07
CA GLU A 16 -1.53 5.00 -5.81
C GLU A 16 -2.67 5.02 -6.83
N SER A 17 -2.96 3.87 -7.46
CA SER A 17 -3.98 3.78 -8.51
C SER A 17 -5.40 3.57 -8.00
N HIS A 18 -5.57 2.99 -6.81
CA HIS A 18 -6.89 2.59 -6.29
C HIS A 18 -7.27 3.29 -5.00
N VAL A 19 -6.30 3.72 -4.19
CA VAL A 19 -6.57 4.42 -2.93
C VAL A 19 -6.65 5.92 -3.18
N ASP A 20 -7.73 6.51 -2.70
CA ASP A 20 -7.88 7.96 -2.74
C ASP A 20 -6.84 8.65 -1.85
N THR A 21 -6.30 9.77 -2.32
CA THR A 21 -5.33 10.57 -1.55
C THR A 21 -5.85 10.95 -0.16
N ALA A 22 -7.17 11.11 -0.01
CA ALA A 22 -7.81 11.41 1.26
C ALA A 22 -7.70 10.26 2.29
N GLU A 23 -7.70 8.99 1.86
CA GLU A 23 -7.51 7.85 2.76
C GLU A 23 -6.06 7.74 3.20
N VAL A 24 -5.12 7.95 2.26
CA VAL A 24 -3.69 8.07 2.55
C VAL A 24 -3.42 9.20 3.55
N GLU A 25 -4.03 10.37 3.35
CA GLU A 25 -3.93 11.53 4.24
C GLU A 25 -4.51 11.28 5.64
N ALA A 26 -5.43 10.32 5.78
CA ALA A 26 -6.02 9.96 7.06
C ALA A 26 -5.14 8.98 7.86
N LEU A 27 -4.30 8.20 7.18
CA LEU A 27 -3.41 7.20 7.76
C LEU A 27 -1.99 7.74 8.01
N LEU A 28 -1.55 8.70 7.20
CA LEU A 28 -0.25 9.36 7.32
C LEU A 28 -0.33 10.62 8.20
N THR A 29 0.77 10.93 8.89
CA THR A 29 0.95 12.25 9.51
C THR A 29 1.35 13.30 8.48
N ASP A 30 1.20 14.60 8.80
CA ASP A 30 1.60 15.72 7.93
C ASP A 30 3.06 15.61 7.43
N SER A 31 3.96 15.03 8.22
CA SER A 31 5.37 14.88 7.84
C SER A 31 5.57 13.75 6.83
N GLU A 32 4.91 12.61 7.04
CA GLU A 32 4.97 11.45 6.14
C GLU A 32 4.26 11.75 4.82
N LEU A 33 3.13 12.45 4.89
CA LEU A 33 2.43 12.94 3.71
C LEU A 33 3.32 13.86 2.87
N ALA A 34 4.09 14.74 3.51
CA ALA A 34 5.01 15.61 2.79
C ALA A 34 6.12 14.80 2.09
N SER A 35 6.66 13.77 2.73
CA SER A 35 7.63 12.85 2.12
C SER A 35 7.04 12.08 0.94
N TYR A 36 5.83 11.54 1.09
CA TYR A 36 5.09 10.85 0.03
C TYR A 36 4.84 11.77 -1.17
N ARG A 37 4.31 12.97 -0.95
CA ARG A 37 4.05 13.96 -2.02
C ARG A 37 5.32 14.45 -2.70
N ASN A 38 6.45 14.38 -2.02
CA ASN A 38 7.74 14.71 -2.59
C ASN A 38 8.35 13.55 -3.42
N GLY A 39 7.77 12.35 -3.35
CA GLY A 39 8.31 11.12 -3.95
C GLY A 39 9.60 10.67 -3.28
N SER A 40 9.83 11.10 -2.02
CA SER A 40 11.03 10.71 -1.26
C SER A 40 10.85 9.37 -0.57
N GLU A 41 9.62 9.05 -0.13
CA GLU A 41 9.24 7.81 0.54
C GLU A 41 7.97 7.24 -0.09
N ALA A 42 7.92 5.93 -0.25
CA ALA A 42 6.78 5.19 -0.80
C ALA A 42 5.74 4.93 0.31
N LEU A 43 4.47 4.73 -0.04
CA LEU A 43 3.42 4.43 0.94
C LEU A 43 3.77 3.18 1.74
N ILE A 44 4.36 2.19 1.10
CA ILE A 44 4.81 0.95 1.74
C ILE A 44 5.96 1.12 2.75
N ASP A 45 6.68 2.24 2.70
CA ASP A 45 7.77 2.57 3.62
C ASP A 45 7.27 3.42 4.79
N LEU A 46 6.21 4.21 4.54
CA LEU A 46 5.56 5.09 5.52
C LEU A 46 4.45 4.39 6.31
N LEU A 47 3.71 3.47 5.68
CA LEU A 47 2.61 2.74 6.29
C LEU A 47 3.09 1.39 6.81
N ASP A 48 2.58 1.02 7.98
CA ASP A 48 2.86 -0.28 8.56
C ASP A 48 2.03 -1.38 7.89
N SER A 49 2.42 -2.63 8.16
CA SER A 49 1.78 -3.79 7.51
C SER A 49 0.27 -3.89 7.82
N GLU A 50 -0.16 -3.39 8.98
CA GLU A 50 -1.56 -3.37 9.39
C GLU A 50 -2.36 -2.32 8.62
N ASP A 51 -1.81 -1.12 8.43
CA ASP A 51 -2.46 -0.03 7.69
C ASP A 51 -2.60 -0.38 6.19
N LEU A 52 -1.54 -0.97 5.62
CA LEU A 52 -1.55 -1.46 4.24
C LEU A 52 -2.62 -2.54 4.05
N HIS A 53 -2.78 -3.44 5.02
CA HIS A 53 -3.81 -4.49 4.95
C HIS A 53 -5.23 -3.92 5.06
N ALA A 54 -5.45 -2.93 5.93
CA ALA A 54 -6.73 -2.25 6.06
C ALA A 54 -7.11 -1.47 4.79
N LEU A 55 -6.13 -0.82 4.14
CA LEU A 55 -6.32 -0.14 2.86
C LEU A 55 -6.68 -1.12 1.74
N ALA A 56 -5.96 -2.24 1.66
CA ALA A 56 -6.19 -3.26 0.65
C ALA A 56 -7.58 -3.91 0.78
N GLU A 57 -8.02 -4.21 2.01
CA GLU A 57 -9.35 -4.75 2.29
C GLU A 57 -10.46 -3.72 1.99
N THR A 58 -10.24 -2.44 2.31
CA THR A 58 -11.23 -1.37 2.09
C THR A 58 -11.45 -1.08 0.62
N ASN A 59 -10.37 -1.09 -0.19
CA ASN A 59 -10.42 -0.70 -1.59
C ASN A 59 -10.74 -1.87 -2.54
N ASP A 60 -11.15 -3.03 -1.99
CA ASP A 60 -11.36 -4.27 -2.73
C ASP A 60 -10.18 -4.55 -3.68
N LEU A 61 -8.96 -4.22 -3.22
CA LEU A 61 -7.78 -4.57 -3.97
C LEU A 61 -7.81 -6.10 -4.04
N PRO A 62 -7.61 -6.69 -5.24
CA PRO A 62 -7.41 -8.11 -5.32
C PRO A 62 -6.12 -8.40 -4.56
N MET A 63 -6.26 -8.69 -3.27
CA MET A 63 -5.26 -9.36 -2.47
C MET A 63 -5.23 -10.84 -2.94
N ASP A 64 -5.18 -11.05 -4.25
CA ASP A 64 -5.03 -12.36 -4.86
C ASP A 64 -3.57 -12.72 -4.64
N VAL A 65 -3.30 -13.34 -3.49
CA VAL A 65 -2.22 -14.31 -3.37
C VAL A 65 -2.34 -15.15 -4.65
N PRO A 66 -1.39 -15.11 -5.59
CA PRO A 66 -1.51 -15.90 -6.81
C PRO A 66 -1.68 -17.34 -6.37
N GLU A 67 -2.91 -17.85 -6.47
CA GLU A 67 -3.23 -19.22 -6.15
C GLU A 67 -2.31 -20.02 -7.04
N SER A 68 -1.41 -20.77 -6.41
CA SER A 68 -0.28 -21.40 -7.06
C SER A 68 -0.77 -22.21 -8.25
N HIS A 69 -0.63 -21.65 -9.45
CA HIS A 69 -0.88 -22.37 -10.68
C HIS A 69 0.34 -23.28 -10.90
N ALA A 70 0.23 -24.51 -10.41
CA ALA A 70 1.03 -25.61 -10.90
C ALA A 70 0.20 -26.90 -10.82
N GLU A 71 -0.08 -27.39 -12.02
CA GLU A 71 -0.87 -28.55 -12.43
C GLU A 71 -0.41 -29.91 -11.84
#